data_AF-A0A966TYS8-F1
#
_entry.id   AF-A0A966TYS8-F1
#
_cell.length_a   1.000
_cell.length_b   1.000
_cell.length_c   1.000
_cell.angle_alpha   90.00
_cell.angle_beta   90.00
_cell.angle_gamma   90.00
#
_symmetry.space_group_name_H-M   'P 1'
#
loop_
_entity.id
_entity.type
_entity.pdbx_description
1 polymer ?
#
loop_
_entity_poly.entity_id
_entity_poly.type
_entity_poly.pdbx_seq_one_letter_code
_entity_poly.pdbx_strand_id
1 'polypeptide(L)'
;MSEQELARRFFATFPHEASSVWWQREFAVSMGFDPLSEPFDTDAGFARRTSGRYDVLVLRTDLSDASKTAILREWLPAAGVTDVGRANPNDHQAPPELAERLRSAVKRNPDYVHRMMNLPAVRHFWSDAQRQAMAARWLS
;
A
#
# COMPACT_ATOMS: atom_id res chain seq x y z
N MET A 1 -1.73 -3.80 27.59
CA MET A 1 -1.52 -2.40 27.12
C MET A 1 -2.87 -1.71 27.03
N SER A 2 -3.01 -0.41 27.36
CA SER A 2 -4.25 0.38 27.18
C SER A 2 -4.35 0.94 25.75
N GLU A 3 -5.53 1.37 25.31
CA GLU A 3 -5.74 1.84 23.93
C GLU A 3 -5.00 3.16 23.71
N GLN A 4 -5.01 4.03 24.71
CA GLN A 4 -4.22 5.26 24.75
C GLN A 4 -2.72 4.98 24.66
N GLU A 5 -2.21 3.99 25.39
CA GLU A 5 -0.79 3.63 25.33
C GLU A 5 -0.41 3.00 23.98
N LEU A 6 -1.29 2.18 23.40
CA LEU A 6 -1.10 1.63 22.05
C LEU A 6 -1.05 2.75 21.00
N ALA A 7 -2.01 3.69 21.04
CA ALA A 7 -2.07 4.83 20.14
C ALA A 7 -0.82 5.71 20.27
N ARG A 8 -0.42 6.04 21.51
CA ARG A 8 0.76 6.85 21.80
C ARG A 8 2.02 6.21 21.22
N ARG A 9 2.22 4.90 21.42
CA ARG A 9 3.36 4.18 20.84
C ARG A 9 3.26 4.20 19.32
N PHE A 10 2.16 3.72 18.76
CA PHE A 10 1.98 3.62 17.32
C PHE A 10 2.29 4.93 16.59
N PHE A 11 1.73 6.06 17.05
CA PHE A 11 1.95 7.37 16.41
C PHE A 11 3.35 7.97 16.68
N ALA A 12 4.08 7.51 17.70
CA ALA A 12 5.41 8.05 18.05
C ALA A 12 6.59 7.21 17.57
N THR A 13 6.47 5.87 17.46
CA THR A 13 7.62 4.98 17.25
C THR A 13 8.01 4.74 15.79
N PHE A 14 7.18 5.13 14.82
CA PHE A 14 7.51 4.93 13.41
C PHE A 14 7.17 6.17 12.59
N PRO A 15 8.11 6.70 11.79
CA PRO A 15 7.79 7.74 10.81
C PRO A 15 6.97 7.09 9.69
N HIS A 16 5.64 7.11 9.82
CA HIS A 16 4.72 6.43 8.89
C HIS A 16 4.87 6.89 7.44
N GLU A 17 5.38 8.10 7.24
CA GLU A 17 5.72 8.67 5.93
C GLU A 17 6.94 7.99 5.25
N ALA A 18 7.77 7.26 6.01
CA ALA A 18 8.96 6.58 5.48
C ALA A 18 8.64 5.60 4.35
N SER A 19 7.45 5.01 4.37
CA SER A 19 6.93 4.17 3.28
C SER A 19 6.84 4.92 1.94
N SER A 20 6.53 6.23 1.97
CA SER A 20 6.50 7.06 0.78
C SER A 20 7.90 7.48 0.33
N VAL A 21 8.83 7.66 1.27
CA VAL A 21 10.21 8.10 0.98
C VAL A 21 11.06 6.96 0.40
N TRP A 22 10.70 5.70 0.70
CA TRP A 22 11.38 4.51 0.18
C TRP A 22 11.44 4.47 -1.35
N TRP A 23 10.38 4.90 -2.05
CA TRP A 23 10.34 4.93 -3.52
C TRP A 23 11.49 5.73 -4.12
N GLN A 24 11.76 6.92 -3.58
CA GLN A 24 12.79 7.80 -4.10
C GLN A 24 14.18 7.42 -3.59
N ARG A 25 14.30 6.99 -2.33
CA ARG A 25 15.61 6.71 -1.71
C ARG A 25 16.19 5.35 -2.09
N GLU A 26 15.35 4.34 -2.22
CA GLU A 26 15.79 2.95 -2.41
C GLU A 26 15.43 2.43 -3.80
N PHE A 27 14.15 2.50 -4.16
CA PHE A 27 13.66 1.90 -5.40
C PHE A 27 14.21 2.62 -6.63
N ALA A 28 14.10 3.95 -6.69
CA ALA A 28 14.53 4.71 -7.86
C ALA A 28 16.03 4.61 -8.11
N VAL A 29 16.82 4.63 -7.03
CA VAL A 29 18.27 4.43 -7.09
C VAL A 29 18.61 3.04 -7.63
N SER A 30 17.89 2.01 -7.18
CA SER A 30 18.15 0.61 -7.58
C SER A 30 17.70 0.29 -9.00
N MET A 31 16.54 0.82 -9.42
CA MET A 31 15.90 0.49 -10.70
C MET A 31 16.22 1.49 -11.82
N GLY A 32 16.82 2.64 -11.49
CA GLY A 32 17.19 3.69 -12.43
C GLY A 32 16.04 4.56 -12.92
N PHE A 33 14.88 4.51 -12.27
CA PHE A 33 13.73 5.37 -12.56
C PHE A 33 12.86 5.58 -11.31
N ASP A 34 12.24 6.75 -11.16
CA ASP A 34 11.29 7.03 -10.08
C ASP A 34 9.85 6.78 -10.56
N PRO A 35 9.13 5.75 -10.04
CA PRO A 35 7.74 5.51 -10.39
C PRO A 35 6.84 6.72 -10.12
N LEU A 36 7.13 7.52 -9.08
CA LEU A 36 6.31 8.67 -8.72
C LEU A 36 6.42 9.85 -9.70
N SER A 37 7.39 9.78 -10.63
CA SER A 37 7.61 10.77 -11.69
C SER A 37 7.02 10.37 -13.04
N GLU A 38 6.56 9.13 -13.20
CA GLU A 38 5.98 8.62 -14.45
C GLU A 38 4.43 8.60 -14.36
N PRO A 39 3.69 8.72 -15.47
CA PRO A 39 2.23 8.59 -15.42
C PRO A 39 1.79 7.22 -14.89
N PHE A 40 0.81 7.21 -14.00
CA PHE A 40 0.20 5.98 -13.49
C PHE A 40 -1.31 6.02 -13.68
N ASP A 41 -1.86 5.02 -14.37
CA ASP A 41 -3.31 4.87 -14.51
C ASP A 41 -3.90 4.32 -13.22
N THR A 42 -4.53 5.20 -12.45
CA THR A 42 -5.13 4.87 -11.15
C THR A 42 -6.36 3.99 -11.25
N ASP A 43 -6.97 3.89 -12.43
CA ASP A 43 -8.14 3.03 -12.67
C ASP A 43 -7.69 1.62 -13.05
N ALA A 44 -6.62 1.49 -13.86
CA ALA A 44 -5.97 0.21 -14.11
C ALA A 44 -5.30 -0.35 -12.84
N GLY A 45 -4.67 0.52 -12.05
CA GLY A 45 -4.03 0.16 -10.78
C GLY A 45 -2.71 -0.61 -10.92
N PHE A 46 -2.12 -0.62 -12.12
CA PHE A 46 -0.80 -1.19 -12.35
C PHE A 46 -0.08 -0.46 -13.49
N ALA A 47 1.25 -0.57 -13.51
CA ALA A 47 2.09 -0.08 -14.59
C ALA A 47 3.28 -1.02 -14.78
N ARG A 48 3.72 -1.15 -16.04
CA ARG A 48 4.93 -1.90 -16.40
C ARG A 48 5.95 -0.96 -17.00
N ARG A 49 7.21 -1.13 -16.60
CA ARG A 49 8.33 -0.33 -17.11
C ARG A 49 9.56 -1.20 -17.32
N THR A 50 10.18 -1.05 -18.48
CA THR A 50 11.51 -1.61 -18.74
C THR A 50 12.58 -0.54 -18.58
N SER A 51 13.45 -0.68 -17.58
CA SER A 51 14.57 0.23 -17.32
C SER A 51 15.89 -0.53 -17.43
N GLY A 52 16.61 -0.33 -18.53
CA GLY A 52 17.82 -1.09 -18.83
C GLY A 52 17.55 -2.60 -18.88
N ARG A 53 18.14 -3.34 -17.94
CA ARG A 53 17.97 -4.80 -17.81
C ARG A 53 16.79 -5.23 -16.95
N TYR A 54 16.09 -4.28 -16.33
CA TYR A 54 15.00 -4.56 -15.42
C TYR A 54 13.67 -4.43 -16.15
N ASP A 55 12.84 -5.46 -16.05
CA ASP A 55 11.43 -5.39 -16.36
C ASP A 55 10.66 -5.35 -15.04
N VAL A 56 9.93 -4.27 -14.82
CA VAL A 56 9.38 -3.92 -13.52
C VAL A 56 7.87 -3.78 -13.63
N LEU A 57 7.16 -4.48 -12.74
CA LEU A 57 5.73 -4.33 -12.52
C LEU A 57 5.48 -3.61 -11.20
N VAL A 58 4.78 -2.47 -11.25
CA VAL A 58 4.19 -1.82 -10.09
C VAL A 58 2.71 -2.17 -10.07
N LEU A 59 2.25 -2.81 -9.00
CA LEU A 59 0.90 -3.37 -8.89
C LEU A 59 0.26 -2.97 -7.57
N ARG A 60 -0.95 -2.41 -7.62
CA ARG A 60 -1.73 -2.11 -6.44
C ARG A 60 -2.25 -3.36 -5.75
N THR A 61 -2.10 -3.41 -4.43
CA THR A 61 -2.48 -4.57 -3.62
C THR A 61 -3.99 -4.69 -3.44
N ASP A 62 -4.73 -3.59 -3.58
CA ASP A 62 -6.19 -3.53 -3.45
C ASP A 62 -6.95 -3.94 -4.72
N LEU A 63 -6.25 -4.28 -5.81
CA LEU A 63 -6.86 -4.94 -6.97
C LEU A 63 -7.40 -6.33 -6.60
N SER A 64 -8.42 -6.76 -7.36
CA SER A 64 -9.01 -8.09 -7.17
C SER A 64 -7.97 -9.19 -7.36
N ASP A 65 -8.14 -10.30 -6.64
CA ASP A 65 -7.26 -11.47 -6.74
C ASP A 65 -7.19 -12.02 -8.19
N ALA A 66 -8.32 -12.02 -8.90
CA ALA A 66 -8.38 -12.38 -10.32
C ALA A 66 -7.57 -11.42 -11.21
N SER A 67 -7.71 -10.10 -11.00
CA SER A 67 -6.94 -9.09 -11.75
C SER A 67 -5.44 -9.24 -11.50
N LYS A 68 -5.02 -9.37 -10.23
CA LYS A 68 -3.61 -9.57 -9.87
C LYS A 68 -3.05 -10.84 -10.51
N THR A 69 -3.82 -11.93 -10.49
CA THR A 69 -3.42 -13.20 -11.13
C THR A 69 -3.20 -13.03 -12.63
N ALA A 70 -4.14 -12.39 -13.33
CA ALA A 70 -4.04 -12.16 -14.77
C ALA A 70 -2.80 -11.31 -15.12
N ILE A 71 -2.59 -10.20 -14.41
CA ILE A 71 -1.45 -9.31 -14.62
C ILE A 71 -0.12 -10.03 -14.35
N LEU A 72 -0.02 -10.81 -13.27
CA LEU A 72 1.19 -11.56 -12.96
C LEU A 72 1.51 -12.66 -13.97
N ARG A 73 0.49 -13.34 -14.51
CA ARG A 73 0.65 -14.34 -15.58
C ARG A 73 1.12 -13.71 -16.88
N GLU A 74 0.60 -12.54 -17.22
CA GLU A 74 1.05 -11.78 -18.38
C GLU A 74 2.50 -11.30 -18.22
N TRP A 75 2.85 -10.80 -17.03
CA TRP A 75 4.18 -10.31 -16.75
C TRP A 75 5.22 -11.44 -16.66
N LEU A 76 4.86 -12.61 -16.13
CA LEU A 76 5.73 -13.78 -15.93
C LEU A 76 5.19 -15.04 -16.61
N PRO A 77 5.14 -15.09 -17.96
CA PRO A 77 4.47 -16.17 -18.69
C PRO A 77 5.12 -17.55 -18.48
N ALA A 78 6.42 -17.59 -18.19
CA ALA A 78 7.16 -18.84 -17.96
C ALA A 78 7.17 -19.30 -16.49
N ALA A 79 6.65 -18.50 -15.55
CA ALA A 79 6.76 -18.78 -14.11
C ALA A 79 5.66 -19.70 -13.55
N GLY A 80 4.62 -20.02 -14.33
CA GLY A 80 3.53 -20.87 -13.87
C GLY A 80 2.77 -20.30 -12.66
N VAL A 81 2.51 -18.99 -12.66
CA VAL A 81 1.87 -18.29 -11.54
C VAL A 81 0.50 -18.91 -11.18
N THR A 82 0.38 -19.41 -9.95
CA THR A 82 -0.88 -19.93 -9.39
C THR A 82 -1.83 -18.78 -9.06
N ASP A 83 -3.11 -19.10 -8.85
CA ASP A 83 -4.10 -18.08 -8.50
C ASP A 83 -3.71 -17.38 -7.19
N VAL A 84 -3.70 -16.05 -7.24
CA VAL A 84 -3.53 -15.21 -6.04
C VAL A 84 -4.78 -15.39 -5.19
N GLY A 85 -4.59 -15.56 -3.89
CA GLY A 85 -5.68 -15.61 -2.93
C GLY A 85 -5.31 -14.86 -1.66
N ARG A 86 -6.31 -14.33 -0.97
CA ARG A 86 -6.12 -13.74 0.35
C ARG A 86 -5.66 -14.82 1.34
N ALA A 87 -4.41 -14.71 1.75
CA ALA A 87 -3.86 -15.45 2.89
C ALA A 87 -3.32 -14.44 3.90
N ASN A 88 -3.73 -14.55 5.16
CA ASN A 88 -3.06 -13.87 6.27
C ASN A 88 -2.35 -14.93 7.13
N PRO A 89 -1.14 -15.37 6.74
CA PRO A 89 -0.43 -16.41 7.48
C PRO A 89 -0.12 -16.03 8.93
N ASN A 90 -0.22 -14.74 9.27
CA ASN A 90 0.03 -14.20 10.62
C ASN A 90 -1.24 -13.89 11.42
N ASP A 91 -2.43 -14.28 10.95
CA ASP A 91 -3.71 -13.96 11.61
C ASP A 91 -3.78 -14.49 13.06
N HIS A 92 -3.01 -15.53 13.37
CA HIS A 92 -2.93 -16.14 14.69
C HIS A 92 -1.86 -15.55 15.61
N GLN A 93 -0.97 -14.67 15.11
CA GLN A 93 0.20 -14.20 15.87
C GLN A 93 -0.13 -13.04 16.83
N ALA A 94 -1.20 -12.30 16.59
CA ALA A 94 -1.64 -11.21 17.44
C ALA A 94 -3.07 -11.45 17.94
N PRO A 95 -3.37 -11.13 19.22
CA PRO A 95 -4.75 -11.17 19.70
C PRO A 95 -5.65 -10.29 18.82
N PRO A 96 -6.81 -10.79 18.34
CA PRO A 96 -7.74 -9.99 17.51
C PRO A 96 -8.12 -8.65 18.15
N GLU A 97 -8.24 -8.63 19.48
CA GLU A 97 -8.50 -7.43 20.27
C GLU A 97 -7.47 -6.31 20.08
N LEU A 98 -6.20 -6.66 19.82
CA LEU A 98 -5.15 -5.67 19.58
C LEU A 98 -5.38 -4.92 18.26
N ALA A 99 -5.77 -5.66 17.22
CA ALA A 99 -6.08 -5.09 15.92
C ALA A 99 -7.31 -4.16 16.00
N GLU A 100 -8.37 -4.58 16.69
CA GLU A 100 -9.56 -3.76 16.88
C GLU A 100 -9.26 -2.44 17.61
N ARG A 101 -8.44 -2.51 18.66
CA ARG A 101 -8.05 -1.32 19.42
C ARG A 101 -7.17 -0.37 18.63
N LEU A 102 -6.28 -0.91 17.78
CA LEU A 102 -5.50 -0.06 16.88
C LEU A 102 -6.40 0.60 15.83
N ARG A 103 -7.33 -0.15 15.22
CA ARG A 103 -8.31 0.42 14.28
C ARG A 103 -9.12 1.54 14.93
N SER A 104 -9.61 1.31 16.14
CA SER A 104 -10.33 2.29 16.95
C SER A 104 -9.47 3.54 17.24
N ALA A 105 -8.19 3.38 17.55
CA ALA A 105 -7.26 4.49 17.75
C ALA A 105 -7.02 5.30 16.47
N VAL A 106 -6.84 4.64 15.33
CA VAL A 106 -6.68 5.29 14.02
C VAL A 106 -7.95 6.05 13.62
N LYS A 107 -9.13 5.45 13.80
CA LYS A 107 -10.44 6.06 13.49
C LYS A 107 -10.65 7.39 14.23
N ARG A 108 -10.23 7.47 15.50
CA ARG A 108 -10.32 8.70 16.32
C ARG A 108 -9.24 9.73 16.03
N ASN A 109 -8.39 9.51 15.04
CA ASN A 109 -7.36 10.47 14.62
C ASN A 109 -7.51 10.81 13.13
N PRO A 110 -8.48 11.67 12.76
CA PRO A 110 -8.71 12.06 11.37
C PRO A 110 -7.48 12.70 10.72
N ASP A 111 -6.73 13.51 11.45
CA ASP A 111 -5.52 14.17 10.95
C ASP A 111 -4.46 13.16 10.52
N TYR A 112 -4.31 12.06 11.27
CA TYR A 112 -3.45 10.96 10.86
C TYR A 112 -3.94 10.31 9.55
N VAL A 113 -5.23 9.98 9.44
CA VAL A 113 -5.79 9.36 8.23
C VAL A 113 -5.60 10.28 7.03
N HIS A 114 -5.94 11.57 7.15
CA HIS A 114 -5.77 12.54 6.08
C HIS A 114 -4.32 12.73 5.67
N ARG A 115 -3.38 12.76 6.62
CA ARG A 115 -1.95 12.81 6.33
C ARG A 115 -1.48 11.59 5.54
N MET A 116 -1.90 10.38 5.94
CA MET A 116 -1.57 9.15 5.22
C MET A 116 -2.12 9.15 3.79
N MET A 117 -3.35 9.63 3.59
CA MET A 117 -3.95 9.76 2.26
C MET A 117 -3.31 10.84 1.38
N ASN A 118 -2.51 11.72 1.96
CA ASN A 118 -1.81 12.81 1.25
C ASN A 118 -0.31 12.54 1.04
N LEU A 119 0.18 11.36 1.43
CA LEU A 119 1.55 10.95 1.11
C LEU A 119 1.79 10.96 -0.41
N PRO A 120 2.98 11.34 -0.89
CA PRO A 120 3.30 11.38 -2.32
C PRO A 120 2.93 10.10 -3.08
N ALA A 121 3.30 8.93 -2.55
CA ALA A 121 2.98 7.65 -3.17
C ALA A 121 1.46 7.40 -3.23
N VAL A 122 0.71 7.76 -2.18
CA VAL A 122 -0.74 7.53 -2.15
C VAL A 122 -1.45 8.46 -3.14
N ARG A 123 -1.02 9.73 -3.23
CA ARG A 123 -1.54 10.68 -4.23
C ARG A 123 -1.24 10.27 -5.66
N HIS A 124 -0.14 9.56 -5.87
CA HIS A 124 0.31 9.13 -7.19
C HIS A 124 -0.45 7.89 -7.68
N PHE A 125 -0.59 6.86 -6.84
CA PHE A 125 -1.17 5.57 -7.26
C PHE A 125 -2.70 5.48 -7.11
N TRP A 126 -3.32 6.44 -6.42
CA TRP A 126 -4.77 6.49 -6.25
C TRP A 126 -5.34 7.86 -6.62
N SER A 127 -6.46 7.86 -7.33
CA SER A 127 -7.20 9.08 -7.66
C SER A 127 -7.80 9.74 -6.41
N ASP A 128 -8.16 11.00 -6.51
CA ASP A 128 -8.75 11.76 -5.40
C ASP A 128 -10.00 11.07 -4.82
N ALA A 129 -10.87 10.56 -5.70
CA ALA A 129 -12.07 9.83 -5.29
C ALA A 129 -11.73 8.52 -4.56
N GLN A 130 -10.74 7.77 -5.06
CA GLN A 130 -10.29 6.53 -4.42
C GLN A 130 -9.70 6.81 -3.02
N ARG A 131 -8.90 7.87 -2.88
CA ARG A 131 -8.33 8.28 -1.58
C ARG A 131 -9.39 8.72 -0.58
N GLN A 132 -10.41 9.46 -1.03
CA GLN A 132 -11.56 9.83 -0.19
C GLN A 132 -12.32 8.59 0.28
N ALA A 133 -12.56 7.61 -0.60
CA ALA A 133 -13.21 6.35 -0.24
C ALA A 133 -12.37 5.54 0.77
N MET A 134 -11.05 5.49 0.59
CA MET A 134 -10.15 4.86 1.56
C MET A 134 -10.20 5.58 2.92
N ALA A 135 -10.14 6.91 2.94
CA ALA A 135 -10.27 7.69 4.17
C ALA A 135 -11.58 7.41 4.90
N ALA A 136 -12.69 7.41 4.17
CA ALA A 136 -14.03 7.15 4.71
C ALA A 136 -14.10 5.78 5.40
N ARG A 137 -13.50 4.73 4.81
CA ARG A 137 -13.44 3.39 5.41
C ARG A 137 -12.65 3.33 6.72
N TRP A 138 -11.65 4.19 6.89
CA TRP A 138 -10.88 4.27 8.14
C TRP A 138 -11.56 5.12 9.21
N LEU A 139 -12.42 6.05 8.80
CA LEU A 139 -13.16 6.95 9.69
C LEU A 139 -14.56 6.43 10.04
N SER A 140 -15.08 5.43 9.31
CA SER A 140 -16.41 4.82 9.51
C SER A 140 -16.51 3.99 10.78
#